data_AF-A0A924AMN2-F1
#
_entry.id   AF-A0A924AMN2-F1
#
_cell.length_a   1.000
_cell.length_b   1.000
_cell.length_c   1.000
_cell.angle_alpha   90.00
_cell.angle_beta   90.00
_cell.angle_gamma   90.00
#
_symmetry.space_group_name_H-M   'P 1'
#
loop_
_entity.id
_entity.type
_entity.pdbx_description
1 polymer ?
#
loop_
_entity_poly.entity_id
_entity_poly.type
_entity_poly.pdbx_seq_one_letter_code
_entity_poly.pdbx_strand_id
1 'polypeptide(L)'
;PYTMRVVSEITESNGSSSMASVCGGCLSLMAAGVPMKAHVAGIAMGLIKEDNRFAVLTDILGDEDHLGDMDFKVAGTTSGITALQMDIKIQGITKEIMQVALAQAKEARMHILGKMQEAMGQANAEVSDFAPRLYVMKINPDKIRDVIGKGGAVIRALTEETGTQINIEEDGTITIASNDSAKADEAKRRIAEITAEVEIGKVYEGAITKILDFGALVNLMPGKDGLLHISQIAHERVERVTDYLTEGQIIKVKVLETDEKGRVKLSMKALLDRPAHNQG
;
A
#
# COMPACT_ATOMS: atom_id res chain seq x y z
N PRO A 1 4.42 -1.65 0.47
CA PRO A 1 3.98 -0.32 0.93
C PRO A 1 4.74 0.24 2.15
N TYR A 2 5.57 -0.56 2.84
CA TYR A 2 6.35 -0.11 4.00
C TYR A 2 7.73 0.42 3.62
N THR A 3 8.14 1.52 4.27
CA THR A 3 9.56 1.91 4.35
C THR A 3 10.22 1.09 5.45
N MET A 4 11.35 0.47 5.15
CA MET A 4 12.06 -0.40 6.10
C MET A 4 13.36 0.28 6.53
N ARG A 5 13.61 0.30 7.85
CA ARG A 5 14.90 0.68 8.42
C ARG A 5 15.46 -0.53 9.16
N VAL A 6 16.63 -0.97 8.74
CA VAL A 6 17.41 -2.02 9.41
C VAL A 6 18.65 -1.36 10.00
N VAL A 7 18.93 -1.65 11.26
CA VAL A 7 20.16 -1.23 11.94
C VAL A 7 20.89 -2.51 12.34
N SER A 8 22.15 -2.62 11.93
CA SER A 8 23.02 -3.72 12.31
C SER A 8 24.03 -3.18 13.32
N GLU A 9 23.90 -3.60 14.57
CA GLU A 9 24.83 -3.24 15.66
C GLU A 9 25.84 -4.38 15.83
N ILE A 10 27.12 -4.08 15.63
CA ILE A 10 28.18 -5.09 15.73
C ILE A 10 28.63 -5.21 17.18
N THR A 11 28.21 -6.28 17.84
CA THR A 11 28.59 -6.55 19.25
C THR A 11 29.93 -7.26 19.38
N GLU A 12 30.32 -8.03 18.36
CA GLU A 12 31.60 -8.75 18.27
C GLU A 12 32.08 -8.71 16.82
N SER A 13 33.40 -8.61 16.62
CA SER A 13 33.99 -8.57 15.28
C SER A 13 35.38 -9.20 15.29
N ASN A 14 35.48 -10.42 14.76
CA ASN A 14 36.76 -11.08 14.46
C ASN A 14 36.83 -11.60 13.01
N GLY A 15 35.79 -11.33 12.21
CA GLY A 15 35.69 -11.66 10.80
C GLY A 15 34.82 -10.61 10.10
N SER A 16 34.10 -10.97 9.04
CA SER A 16 33.30 -10.00 8.29
C SER A 16 31.95 -9.67 8.95
N SER A 17 31.97 -8.63 9.78
CA SER A 17 30.76 -8.02 10.35
C SER A 17 29.80 -7.50 9.28
N SER A 18 30.29 -7.12 8.10
CA SER A 18 29.46 -6.71 6.97
C SER A 18 28.66 -7.87 6.37
N MET A 19 29.26 -9.06 6.22
CA MET A 19 28.54 -10.25 5.77
C MET A 19 27.60 -10.78 6.86
N ALA A 20 28.02 -10.72 8.13
CA ALA A 20 27.13 -11.00 9.26
C ALA A 20 25.89 -10.08 9.27
N SER A 21 26.07 -8.79 8.93
CA SER A 21 24.97 -7.82 8.82
C SER A 21 23.98 -8.19 7.71
N VAL A 22 24.44 -8.74 6.59
CA VAL A 22 23.56 -9.24 5.53
C VAL A 22 22.73 -10.43 6.03
N CYS A 23 23.39 -11.41 6.67
CA CYS A 23 22.72 -12.59 7.20
C CYS A 23 21.71 -12.23 8.29
N GLY A 24 22.13 -11.46 9.30
CA GLY A 24 21.28 -11.01 10.40
C GLY A 24 20.16 -10.08 9.94
N GLY A 25 20.45 -9.16 9.01
CA GLY A 25 19.46 -8.28 8.41
C GLY A 25 18.39 -9.05 7.64
N CYS A 26 18.78 -10.09 6.89
CA CYS A 26 17.84 -10.97 6.21
C CYS A 26 16.88 -11.64 7.21
N LEU A 27 17.42 -12.25 8.27
CA LEU A 27 16.60 -12.89 9.30
C LEU A 27 15.72 -11.87 10.04
N SER A 28 16.24 -10.69 10.35
CA SER A 28 15.48 -9.62 11.01
C SER A 28 14.30 -9.13 10.16
N LEU A 29 14.49 -8.97 8.85
CA LEU A 29 13.41 -8.57 7.94
C LEU A 29 12.33 -9.66 7.87
N MET A 30 12.74 -10.92 7.75
CA MET A 30 11.83 -12.05 7.73
C MET A 30 11.05 -12.21 9.05
N ALA A 31 11.72 -12.00 10.19
CA ALA A 31 11.11 -11.96 11.51
C ALA A 31 10.08 -10.83 11.63
N ALA A 32 10.35 -9.68 11.01
CA ALA A 32 9.45 -8.53 10.99
C ALA A 32 8.25 -8.71 10.04
N GLY A 33 8.11 -9.85 9.36
CA GLY A 33 7.02 -10.12 8.41
C GLY A 33 7.22 -9.47 7.04
N VAL A 34 8.45 -9.09 6.71
CA VAL A 34 8.77 -8.58 5.38
C VAL A 34 8.74 -9.74 4.38
N PRO A 35 7.97 -9.62 3.27
CA PRO A 35 7.86 -10.68 2.28
C PRO A 35 9.11 -10.76 1.39
N MET A 36 10.20 -11.26 1.97
CA MET A 36 11.45 -11.51 1.28
C MET A 36 11.26 -12.61 0.22
N LYS A 37 11.82 -12.43 -0.98
CA LYS A 37 11.73 -13.41 -2.08
C LYS A 37 12.48 -14.72 -1.77
N ALA A 38 13.58 -14.61 -1.02
CA ALA A 38 14.43 -15.71 -0.58
C ALA A 38 15.40 -15.22 0.51
N HIS A 39 15.98 -16.15 1.27
CA HIS A 39 17.10 -15.84 2.15
C HIS A 39 18.32 -15.36 1.37
N VAL A 40 19.05 -14.41 1.95
CA VAL A 40 20.31 -13.88 1.42
C VAL A 40 21.37 -14.04 2.50
N ALA A 41 22.46 -14.72 2.17
CA ALA A 41 23.62 -14.84 3.04
C ALA A 41 24.85 -14.19 2.41
N GLY A 42 25.77 -13.75 3.26
CA GLY A 42 27.09 -13.26 2.88
C GLY A 42 28.19 -14.18 3.39
N ILE A 43 29.33 -14.18 2.70
CA ILE A 43 30.58 -14.81 3.15
C ILE A 43 31.77 -13.93 2.78
N ALA A 44 32.76 -13.86 3.68
CA ALA A 44 34.03 -13.24 3.40
C ALA A 44 35.08 -14.29 3.08
N MET A 45 35.90 -13.97 2.10
CA MET A 45 36.85 -14.88 1.49
C MET A 45 38.17 -14.16 1.33
N GLY A 46 39.26 -14.89 1.50
CA GLY A 46 40.61 -14.37 1.31
C GLY A 46 41.36 -15.18 0.27
N LEU A 47 42.46 -14.62 -0.19
CA LEU A 47 43.42 -15.30 -1.05
C LEU A 47 44.83 -14.96 -0.57
N ILE A 48 45.67 -15.98 -0.45
CA ILE A 48 47.11 -15.84 -0.31
C ILE A 48 47.75 -16.44 -1.55
N LYS A 49 48.71 -15.74 -2.17
CA LYS A 49 49.38 -16.15 -3.39
C LYS A 49 50.88 -15.90 -3.30
N GLU A 50 51.64 -16.97 -3.49
CA GLU A 50 53.10 -16.93 -3.58
C GLU A 50 53.52 -17.60 -4.89
N ASP A 51 54.11 -16.83 -5.80
CA ASP A 51 54.46 -17.25 -7.15
C ASP A 51 53.29 -17.96 -7.87
N ASN A 52 53.40 -19.27 -8.11
CA ASN A 52 52.39 -20.09 -8.78
C ASN A 52 51.46 -20.84 -7.81
N ARG A 53 51.66 -20.71 -6.50
CA ARG A 53 50.81 -21.33 -5.48
C ARG A 53 49.83 -20.31 -4.93
N PHE A 54 48.61 -20.74 -4.68
CA PHE A 54 47.62 -19.92 -4.00
C PHE A 54 46.77 -20.78 -3.07
N ALA A 55 46.21 -20.13 -2.04
CA ALA A 55 45.22 -20.69 -1.15
C ALA A 55 44.02 -19.73 -1.09
N VAL A 56 42.82 -20.27 -1.19
CA VAL A 56 41.57 -19.53 -0.96
C VAL A 56 41.12 -19.84 0.46
N LEU A 57 40.97 -18.78 1.26
CA LEU A 57 40.51 -18.87 2.65
C LEU A 57 39.01 -18.59 2.71
N THR A 58 38.28 -19.34 3.52
CA THR A 58 36.84 -19.22 3.72
C THR A 58 36.54 -18.70 5.11
N ASP A 59 35.64 -17.72 5.18
CA ASP A 59 35.24 -17.04 6.42
C ASP A 59 36.42 -16.43 7.16
N ILE A 60 37.14 -15.56 6.45
CA ILE A 60 38.40 -15.03 6.94
C ILE A 60 38.26 -14.25 8.25
N LEU A 61 39.26 -14.43 9.10
CA LEU A 61 39.49 -13.61 10.27
C LEU A 61 40.06 -12.24 9.90
N GLY A 62 40.02 -11.29 10.84
CA GLY A 62 40.63 -9.97 10.64
C GLY A 62 42.12 -10.04 10.30
N ASP A 63 42.86 -10.96 10.93
CA ASP A 63 44.29 -11.16 10.66
C ASP A 63 44.54 -11.75 9.26
N GLU A 64 43.68 -12.67 8.81
CA GLU A 64 43.77 -13.30 7.50
C GLU A 64 43.45 -12.32 6.36
N ASP A 65 42.54 -11.37 6.59
CA ASP A 65 42.34 -10.22 5.69
C ASP A 65 43.60 -9.35 5.65
N HIS A 66 44.11 -8.94 6.82
CA HIS A 66 45.25 -8.04 6.91
C HIS A 66 46.49 -8.57 6.20
N LEU A 67 46.73 -9.89 6.29
CA LEU A 67 47.87 -10.57 5.69
C LEU A 67 47.61 -11.13 4.29
N GLY A 68 46.34 -11.19 3.86
CA GLY A 68 45.95 -11.73 2.56
C GLY A 68 46.25 -10.80 1.40
N ASP A 69 46.47 -11.38 0.22
CA ASP A 69 46.77 -10.67 -1.03
C ASP A 69 45.52 -10.14 -1.75
N MET A 70 44.36 -10.68 -1.40
CA MET A 70 43.05 -10.25 -1.87
C MET A 70 42.00 -10.68 -0.84
N ASP A 71 41.07 -9.78 -0.55
CA ASP A 71 39.84 -10.10 0.17
C ASP A 71 38.63 -9.82 -0.72
N PHE A 72 37.61 -10.67 -0.60
CA PHE A 72 36.37 -10.44 -1.30
C PHE A 72 35.18 -10.95 -0.50
N LYS A 73 34.05 -10.30 -0.72
CA LYS A 73 32.82 -10.51 0.02
C LYS A 73 31.73 -10.84 -0.98
N VAL A 74 31.09 -11.98 -0.81
CA VAL A 74 30.07 -12.50 -1.73
C VAL A 74 28.76 -12.64 -0.97
N ALA A 75 27.74 -11.93 -1.41
CA ALA A 75 26.38 -12.08 -0.91
C ALA A 75 25.44 -12.61 -1.99
N GLY A 76 24.45 -13.40 -1.59
CA GLY A 76 23.51 -13.97 -2.55
C GLY A 76 22.51 -14.95 -1.97
N THR A 77 21.62 -15.39 -2.86
CA THR A 77 20.62 -16.42 -2.61
C THR A 77 21.11 -17.77 -3.13
N THR A 78 20.26 -18.79 -3.06
CA THR A 78 20.48 -20.08 -3.74
C THR A 78 20.50 -19.93 -5.26
N SER A 79 19.81 -18.93 -5.81
CA SER A 79 19.66 -18.72 -7.25
C SER A 79 20.76 -17.85 -7.87
N GLY A 80 21.54 -17.10 -7.08
CA GLY A 80 22.56 -16.22 -7.63
C GLY A 80 23.22 -15.29 -6.63
N ILE A 81 24.17 -14.50 -7.11
CA ILE A 81 24.86 -13.44 -6.36
C ILE A 81 24.00 -12.17 -6.41
N THR A 82 23.83 -11.52 -5.26
CA THR A 82 23.14 -10.22 -5.13
C THR A 82 24.15 -9.08 -4.99
N ALA A 83 25.31 -9.34 -4.39
CA ALA A 83 26.41 -8.39 -4.30
C ALA A 83 27.76 -9.12 -4.30
N LEU A 84 28.74 -8.50 -4.93
CA LEU A 84 30.13 -8.92 -4.94
C LEU A 84 31.00 -7.68 -4.71
N GLN A 85 31.79 -7.70 -3.65
CA GLN A 85 32.80 -6.68 -3.36
C GLN A 85 34.17 -7.37 -3.37
N MET A 86 35.16 -6.75 -3.99
CA MET A 86 36.51 -7.31 -4.10
C MET A 86 37.52 -6.20 -3.86
N ASP A 87 38.54 -6.48 -3.06
CA ASP A 87 39.72 -5.64 -2.89
C ASP A 87 40.96 -6.49 -3.18
N ILE A 88 41.73 -6.06 -4.17
CA ILE A 88 42.87 -6.81 -4.71
C ILE A 88 44.12 -6.00 -4.40
N LYS A 89 45.01 -6.56 -3.58
CA LYS A 89 46.21 -5.87 -3.09
C LYS A 89 47.44 -6.15 -3.98
N ILE A 90 47.40 -7.20 -4.80
CA ILE A 90 48.50 -7.61 -5.69
C ILE A 90 48.08 -7.73 -7.17
N GLN A 91 49.07 -7.76 -8.07
CA GLN A 91 48.84 -8.15 -9.47
C GLN A 91 48.88 -9.68 -9.65
N GLY A 92 48.35 -10.17 -10.77
CA GLY A 92 48.48 -11.58 -11.16
C GLY A 92 47.37 -12.50 -10.66
N ILE A 93 46.21 -11.96 -10.28
CA ILE A 93 44.99 -12.75 -10.07
C ILE A 93 44.34 -13.05 -11.43
N THR A 94 44.37 -14.32 -11.83
CA THR A 94 43.81 -14.76 -13.11
C THR A 94 42.33 -15.09 -12.99
N LYS A 95 41.65 -15.22 -14.14
CA LYS A 95 40.23 -15.62 -14.20
C LYS A 95 40.01 -17.00 -13.58
N GLU A 96 40.95 -17.91 -13.76
CA GLU A 96 40.91 -19.28 -13.26
C GLU A 96 40.95 -19.30 -11.72
N ILE A 97 41.84 -18.49 -11.12
CA ILE A 97 41.89 -18.31 -9.66
C ILE A 97 40.56 -17.76 -9.15
N MET A 98 39.99 -16.77 -9.85
CA MET A 98 38.71 -16.18 -9.50
C MET A 98 37.56 -17.18 -9.54
N GLN A 99 37.55 -18.07 -10.54
CA GLN A 99 36.53 -19.11 -10.68
C GLN A 99 36.58 -20.10 -9.51
N VAL A 100 37.78 -20.53 -9.12
CA VAL A 100 37.97 -21.41 -7.96
C VAL A 100 37.49 -20.69 -6.68
N ALA A 101 37.90 -19.44 -6.50
CA ALA A 101 37.55 -18.65 -5.32
C ALA A 101 36.04 -18.44 -5.19
N LEU A 102 35.35 -18.11 -6.30
CA LEU A 102 33.89 -17.96 -6.32
C LEU A 102 33.14 -19.29 -6.15
N ALA A 103 33.69 -20.40 -6.64
CA ALA A 103 33.12 -21.73 -6.41
C ALA A 103 33.14 -22.09 -4.91
N GLN A 104 34.28 -21.90 -4.25
CA GLN A 104 34.42 -22.11 -2.81
C GLN A 104 33.53 -21.15 -2.00
N ALA A 105 33.44 -19.89 -2.42
CA ALA A 105 32.54 -18.91 -1.81
C ALA A 105 31.07 -19.32 -1.93
N LYS A 106 30.66 -19.90 -3.08
CA LYS A 106 29.31 -20.42 -3.27
C LYS A 106 29.01 -21.54 -2.28
N GLU A 107 29.90 -22.51 -2.13
CA GLU A 107 29.71 -23.63 -1.20
C GLU A 107 29.56 -23.13 0.24
N ALA A 108 30.44 -22.24 0.69
CA ALA A 108 30.37 -21.64 2.02
C ALA A 108 29.09 -20.82 2.24
N ARG A 109 28.69 -20.01 1.26
CA ARG A 109 27.43 -19.26 1.33
C ARG A 109 26.21 -20.18 1.43
N MET A 110 26.21 -21.30 0.69
CA MET A 110 25.12 -22.28 0.75
C MET A 110 25.06 -22.97 2.12
N HIS A 111 26.21 -23.22 2.74
CA HIS A 111 26.25 -23.71 4.12
C HIS A 111 25.60 -22.73 5.10
N ILE A 112 25.95 -21.44 5.04
CA ILE A 112 25.36 -20.40 5.89
C ILE A 112 23.85 -20.26 5.63
N LEU A 113 23.42 -20.25 4.36
CA LEU A 113 22.00 -20.25 4.01
C LEU A 113 21.25 -21.42 4.65
N GLY A 114 21.83 -22.62 4.64
CA GLY A 114 21.25 -23.79 5.30
C GLY A 114 21.03 -23.55 6.79
N LYS A 115 22.03 -23.01 7.49
CA LYS A 115 21.92 -22.67 8.93
C LYS A 115 20.87 -21.58 9.19
N MET A 116 20.79 -20.57 8.34
CA MET A 116 19.76 -19.53 8.42
C MET A 116 18.35 -20.11 8.21
N GLN A 117 18.18 -21.03 7.27
CA GLN A 117 16.90 -21.69 7.01
C GLN A 117 16.49 -22.66 8.13
N GLU A 118 17.45 -23.37 8.73
CA GLU A 118 17.22 -24.18 9.93
C GLU A 118 16.67 -23.31 11.08
N ALA A 119 17.22 -22.10 11.25
CA ALA A 119 16.75 -21.16 12.28
C ALA A 119 15.41 -20.51 11.93
N MET A 120 15.18 -20.17 10.65
CA MET A 120 13.97 -19.52 10.17
C MET A 120 13.65 -19.95 8.74
N GLY A 121 12.72 -20.89 8.58
CA GLY A 121 12.41 -21.47 7.26
C GLY A 121 11.69 -20.51 6.31
N GLN A 122 10.78 -19.67 6.80
CA GLN A 122 10.04 -18.69 6.00
C GLN A 122 9.80 -17.40 6.77
N ALA A 123 9.49 -16.33 6.05
CA ALA A 123 9.12 -15.05 6.67
C ALA A 123 7.81 -15.20 7.45
N ASN A 124 7.68 -14.43 8.53
CA ASN A 124 6.44 -14.38 9.28
C ASN A 124 5.29 -13.89 8.37
N ALA A 125 4.12 -14.50 8.50
CA ALA A 125 2.96 -14.15 7.68
C ALA A 125 2.38 -12.78 8.06
N GLU A 126 2.54 -12.38 9.32
CA GLU A 126 2.01 -11.14 9.85
C GLU A 126 3.13 -10.25 10.37
N VAL A 127 2.96 -8.94 10.13
CA VAL A 127 3.80 -7.90 10.71
C VAL A 127 3.41 -7.73 12.18
N SER A 128 4.37 -7.42 13.04
CA SER A 128 4.14 -7.16 14.48
C SER A 128 2.93 -6.26 14.75
N ASP A 129 2.16 -6.55 15.80
CA ASP A 129 1.01 -5.74 16.23
C ASP A 129 1.39 -4.32 16.63
N PHE A 130 2.65 -4.10 17.02
CA PHE A 130 3.17 -2.78 17.35
C PHE A 130 3.65 -2.01 16.12
N ALA A 131 3.79 -2.67 14.97
CA ALA A 131 4.11 -1.99 13.73
C ALA A 131 2.84 -1.33 13.17
N PRO A 132 2.96 -0.10 12.61
CA PRO A 132 1.85 0.52 11.90
C PRO A 132 1.40 -0.39 10.78
N ARG A 133 0.12 -0.72 10.70
CA ARG A 133 -0.48 -1.43 9.58
C ARG A 133 -0.89 -0.41 8.53
N LEU A 134 -0.55 -0.70 7.28
CA LEU A 134 -0.94 0.11 6.13
C LEU A 134 -2.16 -0.50 5.45
N TYR A 135 -3.23 0.29 5.40
CA TYR A 135 -4.44 -0.06 4.69
C TYR A 135 -4.52 0.77 3.42
N VAL A 136 -4.76 0.10 2.30
CA VAL A 136 -4.85 0.75 0.98
C VAL A 136 -6.29 0.69 0.49
N MET A 137 -6.81 1.81 0.02
CA MET A 137 -8.08 1.90 -0.69
C MET A 137 -7.94 2.81 -1.92
N LYS A 138 -8.81 2.65 -2.90
CA LYS A 138 -8.81 3.45 -4.12
C LYS A 138 -10.10 4.24 -4.26
N ILE A 139 -9.98 5.52 -4.60
CA ILE A 139 -11.10 6.43 -4.83
C ILE A 139 -11.03 7.00 -6.25
N ASN A 140 -12.11 7.64 -6.69
CA ASN A 140 -12.10 8.43 -7.92
C ASN A 140 -11.13 9.63 -7.77
N PRO A 141 -10.16 9.83 -8.69
CA PRO A 141 -9.22 10.96 -8.63
C PRO A 141 -9.89 12.33 -8.52
N ASP A 142 -11.07 12.51 -9.11
CA ASP A 142 -11.83 13.76 -9.03
C ASP A 142 -12.26 14.11 -7.59
N LYS A 143 -12.31 13.10 -6.70
CA LYS A 143 -12.71 13.22 -5.30
C LYS A 143 -11.56 13.45 -4.33
N ILE A 144 -10.32 13.46 -4.80
CA ILE A 144 -9.15 13.78 -3.98
C ILE A 144 -9.33 15.16 -3.32
N ARG A 145 -9.85 16.15 -4.04
CA ARG A 145 -10.09 17.50 -3.52
C ARG A 145 -11.08 17.53 -2.37
N ASP A 146 -12.09 16.68 -2.41
CA ASP A 146 -13.14 16.59 -1.38
C ASP A 146 -12.57 15.97 -0.10
N VAL A 147 -11.73 14.94 -0.23
CA VAL A 147 -11.07 14.27 0.92
C VAL A 147 -10.00 15.17 1.57
N ILE A 148 -9.22 15.92 0.77
CA ILE A 148 -8.24 16.87 1.30
C ILE A 148 -8.96 18.07 1.96
N GLY A 149 -10.01 18.58 1.31
CA GLY A 149 -10.71 19.79 1.70
C GLY A 149 -9.88 21.07 1.46
N LYS A 150 -10.50 22.23 1.66
CA LYS A 150 -9.84 23.53 1.44
C LYS A 150 -8.63 23.69 2.37
N GLY A 151 -7.43 23.74 1.78
CA GLY A 151 -6.17 23.88 2.53
C GLY A 151 -5.81 22.66 3.39
N GLY A 152 -6.39 21.47 3.11
CA GLY A 152 -6.13 20.26 3.90
C GLY A 152 -6.95 20.16 5.18
N ALA A 153 -7.98 20.98 5.37
CA ALA A 153 -8.75 21.00 6.62
C ALA A 153 -9.44 19.67 6.94
N VAL A 154 -10.02 19.00 5.93
CA VAL A 154 -10.79 17.76 6.13
C VAL A 154 -9.85 16.61 6.46
N ILE A 155 -8.78 16.44 5.69
CA ILE A 155 -7.79 15.38 5.95
C ILE A 155 -7.08 15.57 7.30
N ARG A 156 -6.78 16.82 7.70
CA ARG A 156 -6.18 17.09 9.01
C ARG A 156 -7.10 16.71 10.16
N ALA A 157 -8.37 17.13 10.10
CA ALA A 157 -9.38 16.74 11.10
C ALA A 157 -9.54 15.22 11.17
N LEU A 158 -9.58 14.55 10.01
CA LEU A 158 -9.66 13.10 9.92
C LEU A 158 -8.44 12.43 10.58
N THR A 159 -7.22 12.90 10.30
CA THR A 159 -5.99 12.35 10.91
C THR A 159 -5.91 12.63 12.41
N GLU A 160 -6.38 13.79 12.87
CA GLU A 160 -6.33 14.18 14.29
C GLU A 160 -7.33 13.38 15.13
N GLU A 161 -8.56 13.26 14.64
CA GLU A 161 -9.63 12.54 15.34
C GLU A 161 -9.40 11.02 15.34
N THR A 162 -8.90 10.47 14.23
CA THR A 162 -8.62 9.03 14.14
C THR A 162 -7.23 8.66 14.65
N GLY A 163 -6.33 9.62 14.82
CA GLY A 163 -4.91 9.37 15.13
C GLY A 163 -4.18 8.55 14.05
N THR A 164 -4.71 8.52 12.82
CA THR A 164 -4.11 7.81 11.69
C THR A 164 -3.28 8.75 10.83
N GLN A 165 -2.34 8.19 10.06
CA GLN A 165 -1.61 8.94 9.04
C GLN A 165 -2.16 8.58 7.67
N ILE A 166 -2.64 9.57 6.92
CA ILE A 166 -3.32 9.33 5.65
C ILE A 166 -2.53 10.01 4.53
N ASN A 167 -2.12 9.23 3.54
CA ASN A 167 -1.47 9.70 2.33
C ASN A 167 -2.39 9.45 1.13
N ILE A 168 -2.48 10.43 0.22
CA ILE A 168 -3.31 10.35 -0.99
C ILE A 168 -2.41 10.61 -2.20
N GLU A 169 -2.40 9.68 -3.13
CA GLU A 169 -1.70 9.80 -4.41
C GLU A 169 -2.61 10.41 -5.48
N GLU A 170 -2.01 11.00 -6.52
CA GLU A 170 -2.75 11.67 -7.61
C GLU A 170 -3.64 10.71 -8.43
N ASP A 171 -3.37 9.41 -8.37
CA ASP A 171 -4.16 8.37 -9.04
C ASP A 171 -5.39 7.90 -8.23
N GLY A 172 -5.65 8.54 -7.08
CA GLY A 172 -6.75 8.21 -6.17
C GLY A 172 -6.42 7.08 -5.19
N THR A 173 -5.18 6.59 -5.12
CA THR A 173 -4.76 5.62 -4.11
C THR A 173 -4.57 6.31 -2.76
N ILE A 174 -5.28 5.82 -1.74
CA ILE A 174 -5.19 6.31 -0.37
C ILE A 174 -4.56 5.22 0.49
N THR A 175 -3.49 5.60 1.19
CA THR A 175 -2.82 4.75 2.18
C THR A 175 -3.06 5.31 3.58
N ILE A 176 -3.63 4.49 4.46
CA ILE A 176 -3.94 4.82 5.86
C ILE A 176 -3.01 3.99 6.75
N ALA A 177 -2.13 4.64 7.50
CA ALA A 177 -1.27 4.01 8.49
C ALA A 177 -1.88 4.14 9.89
N SER A 178 -1.99 3.02 10.59
CA SER A 178 -2.47 2.99 11.98
C SER A 178 -1.93 1.78 12.73
N ASN A 179 -1.65 1.94 14.02
CA ASN A 179 -1.34 0.84 14.94
C ASN A 179 -2.63 0.20 15.51
N ASP A 180 -3.80 0.78 15.21
CA ASP A 180 -5.10 0.33 15.70
C ASP A 180 -6.04 0.13 14.50
N SER A 181 -6.49 -1.12 14.32
CA SER A 181 -7.39 -1.49 13.22
C SER A 181 -8.73 -0.75 13.29
N ALA A 182 -9.29 -0.56 14.49
CA ALA A 182 -10.59 0.09 14.64
C ALA A 182 -10.53 1.56 14.20
N LYS A 183 -9.43 2.26 14.55
CA LYS A 183 -9.18 3.64 14.10
C LYS A 183 -8.96 3.73 12.58
N ALA A 184 -8.26 2.75 12.01
CA ALA A 184 -8.10 2.69 10.56
C ALA A 184 -9.42 2.45 9.83
N ASP A 185 -10.27 1.57 10.35
CA ASP A 185 -11.56 1.27 9.75
C ASP A 185 -12.52 2.46 9.85
N GLU A 186 -12.46 3.23 10.94
CA GLU A 186 -13.19 4.49 11.06
C GLU A 186 -12.69 5.54 10.05
N ALA A 187 -11.37 5.66 9.85
CA ALA A 187 -10.80 6.52 8.81
C ALA A 187 -11.27 6.10 7.41
N LYS A 188 -11.25 4.80 7.08
CA LYS A 188 -11.78 4.28 5.81
C LYS A 188 -13.25 4.61 5.64
N ARG A 189 -14.07 4.40 6.68
CA ARG A 189 -15.52 4.65 6.63
C ARG A 189 -15.80 6.11 6.28
N ARG A 190 -15.14 7.04 6.95
CA ARG A 190 -15.33 8.48 6.71
C ARG A 190 -14.83 8.91 5.33
N ILE A 191 -13.70 8.38 4.86
CA ILE A 191 -13.25 8.62 3.48
C ILE A 191 -14.28 8.08 2.49
N ALA A 192 -14.77 6.86 2.70
CA ALA A 192 -15.78 6.25 1.84
C ALA A 192 -17.08 7.08 1.81
N GLU A 193 -17.50 7.68 2.93
CA GLU A 193 -18.65 8.59 3.00
C GLU A 193 -18.43 9.87 2.20
N ILE A 194 -17.25 10.49 2.31
CA ILE A 194 -16.89 11.69 1.54
C ILE A 194 -16.85 11.37 0.04
N THR A 195 -16.31 10.21 -0.33
CA THR A 195 -16.18 9.79 -1.72
C THR A 195 -17.39 9.05 -2.26
N ALA A 196 -18.43 8.82 -1.45
CA ALA A 196 -19.58 8.01 -1.83
C ALA A 196 -20.27 8.63 -3.04
N GLU A 197 -20.35 7.89 -4.15
CA GLU A 197 -21.01 8.35 -5.36
C GLU A 197 -22.49 7.97 -5.39
N VAL A 198 -23.27 8.85 -6.02
CA VAL A 198 -24.68 8.61 -6.26
C VAL A 198 -24.76 7.82 -7.56
N GLU A 199 -25.12 6.54 -7.46
CA GLU A 199 -25.13 5.62 -8.60
C GLU A 199 -26.36 5.87 -9.48
N ILE A 200 -26.13 6.02 -10.79
CA ILE A 200 -27.21 6.14 -11.77
C ILE A 200 -28.08 4.88 -11.74
N GLY A 201 -29.40 5.07 -11.67
CA GLY A 201 -30.37 3.99 -11.62
C GLY A 201 -30.65 3.43 -10.22
N LYS A 202 -29.91 3.83 -9.19
CA LYS A 202 -30.17 3.43 -7.81
C LYS A 202 -31.26 4.29 -7.19
N VAL A 203 -31.98 3.68 -6.23
CA VAL A 203 -33.05 4.32 -5.47
C VAL A 203 -32.48 4.78 -4.14
N TYR A 204 -32.72 6.04 -3.81
CA TYR A 204 -32.31 6.66 -2.55
C TYR A 204 -33.54 7.18 -1.82
N GLU A 205 -33.52 7.12 -0.49
CA GLU A 205 -34.45 7.84 0.38
C GLU A 205 -33.80 9.13 0.84
N GLY A 206 -34.45 10.26 0.60
CA GLY A 206 -33.90 11.56 0.92
C GLY A 206 -34.97 12.54 1.40
N ALA A 207 -34.58 13.44 2.29
CA ALA A 207 -35.45 14.51 2.76
C ALA A 207 -35.44 15.69 1.78
N ILE A 208 -36.59 16.30 1.57
CA ILE A 208 -36.71 17.54 0.78
C ILE A 208 -36.08 18.68 1.57
N THR A 209 -35.01 19.26 1.04
CA THR A 209 -34.31 20.39 1.67
C THR A 209 -34.94 21.72 1.29
N LYS A 210 -35.46 21.83 0.06
CA LYS A 210 -36.06 23.07 -0.44
C LYS A 210 -37.03 22.80 -1.59
N ILE A 211 -38.15 23.51 -1.61
CA ILE A 211 -39.08 23.52 -2.75
C ILE A 211 -38.82 24.75 -3.64
N LEU A 212 -38.86 24.54 -4.96
CA LEU A 212 -38.71 25.57 -6.00
C LEU A 212 -39.93 25.51 -6.92
N ASP A 213 -40.19 26.58 -7.68
CA ASP A 213 -41.36 26.65 -8.58
C ASP A 213 -41.36 25.54 -9.66
N PHE A 214 -40.19 25.03 -10.03
CA PHE A 214 -40.00 24.02 -11.08
C PHE A 214 -39.57 22.64 -10.55
N GLY A 215 -39.50 22.44 -9.23
CA GLY A 215 -39.05 21.18 -8.66
C GLY A 215 -38.74 21.22 -7.17
N ALA A 216 -38.11 20.17 -6.66
CA ALA A 216 -37.67 20.08 -5.27
C ALA A 216 -36.20 19.63 -5.20
N LEU A 217 -35.45 20.18 -4.25
CA LEU A 217 -34.13 19.69 -3.88
C LEU A 217 -34.28 18.62 -2.81
N VAL A 218 -33.64 17.48 -3.05
CA VAL A 218 -33.69 16.30 -2.18
C VAL A 218 -32.26 15.97 -1.76
N ASN A 219 -32.00 15.92 -0.46
CA ASN A 219 -30.71 15.51 0.07
C ASN A 219 -30.61 13.98 0.03
N LEU A 220 -29.70 13.47 -0.80
CA LEU A 220 -29.49 12.04 -1.01
C LEU A 220 -28.45 11.47 -0.05
N MET A 221 -27.40 12.25 0.21
CA MET A 221 -26.26 11.90 1.06
C MET A 221 -25.63 13.20 1.60
N PRO A 222 -24.89 13.17 2.72
CA PRO A 222 -24.20 14.36 3.23
C PRO A 222 -23.40 15.09 2.15
N GLY A 223 -23.79 16.35 1.85
CA GLY A 223 -23.14 17.18 0.83
C GLY A 223 -23.57 16.90 -0.62
N LYS A 224 -24.56 16.03 -0.87
CA LYS A 224 -25.09 15.71 -2.21
C LYS A 224 -26.60 15.89 -2.29
N ASP A 225 -26.99 16.95 -2.96
CA ASP A 225 -28.38 17.23 -3.31
C ASP A 225 -28.69 16.82 -4.76
N GLY A 226 -29.88 16.26 -4.97
CA GLY A 226 -30.44 16.02 -6.29
C GLY A 226 -31.66 16.90 -6.56
N LEU A 227 -31.87 17.23 -7.83
CA LEU A 227 -33.03 18.00 -8.29
C LEU A 227 -34.11 17.04 -8.81
N LEU A 228 -35.26 17.04 -8.15
CA LEU A 228 -36.48 16.41 -8.64
C LEU A 228 -37.29 17.45 -9.42
N HIS A 229 -37.27 17.35 -10.75
CA HIS A 229 -38.02 18.26 -11.61
C HIS A 229 -39.54 17.99 -11.52
N ILE A 230 -40.37 19.01 -11.67
CA ILE A 230 -41.85 18.89 -11.57
C ILE A 230 -42.44 17.80 -12.49
N SER A 231 -41.87 17.63 -13.69
CA SER A 231 -42.29 16.59 -14.65
C SER A 231 -41.92 15.15 -14.26
N GLN A 232 -41.10 14.98 -13.23
CA GLN A 232 -40.60 13.70 -12.73
C GLN A 232 -41.22 13.28 -11.39
N ILE A 233 -42.22 14.04 -10.90
CA ILE A 233 -42.93 13.76 -9.65
C ILE A 233 -43.97 12.65 -9.84
N ALA A 234 -44.89 12.81 -10.81
CA ALA A 234 -45.99 11.87 -11.04
C ALA A 234 -46.22 11.59 -12.54
N HIS A 235 -47.07 10.60 -12.87
CA HIS A 235 -47.47 10.33 -14.26
C HIS A 235 -48.48 11.36 -14.79
N GLU A 236 -49.26 11.98 -13.90
CA GLU A 236 -50.21 13.04 -14.21
C GLU A 236 -49.56 14.43 -14.29
N ARG A 237 -50.29 15.40 -14.85
CA ARG A 237 -49.79 16.78 -14.99
C ARG A 237 -49.83 17.46 -13.61
N VAL A 238 -48.66 17.66 -13.02
CA VAL A 238 -48.48 18.40 -11.77
C VAL A 238 -48.41 19.90 -12.08
N GLU A 239 -49.36 20.68 -11.57
CA GLU A 239 -49.36 22.15 -11.72
C GLU A 239 -48.50 22.84 -10.65
N ARG A 240 -48.48 22.30 -9.43
CA ARG A 240 -47.68 22.85 -8.32
C ARG A 240 -46.97 21.75 -7.56
N VAL A 241 -45.68 21.96 -7.30
CA VAL A 241 -44.83 21.01 -6.54
C VAL A 241 -45.35 20.85 -5.10
N THR A 242 -45.87 21.94 -4.52
CA THR A 242 -46.42 22.00 -3.15
C THR A 242 -47.61 21.08 -2.92
N ASP A 243 -48.27 20.61 -3.97
CA ASP A 243 -49.45 19.76 -3.84
C ASP A 243 -49.06 18.29 -3.57
N TYR A 244 -47.82 17.93 -3.88
CA TYR A 244 -47.30 16.57 -3.75
C TYR A 244 -46.19 16.46 -2.71
N LEU A 245 -45.43 17.54 -2.50
CA LEU A 245 -44.18 17.52 -1.75
C LEU A 245 -44.19 18.64 -0.70
N THR A 246 -43.69 18.31 0.50
CA THR A 246 -43.51 19.26 1.61
C THR A 246 -42.03 19.32 2.00
N GLU A 247 -41.54 20.49 2.43
CA GLU A 247 -40.18 20.60 2.98
C GLU A 247 -40.00 19.70 4.20
N GLY A 248 -38.88 19.00 4.29
CA GLY A 248 -38.59 18.00 5.32
C GLY A 248 -39.21 16.61 5.10
N GLN A 249 -40.08 16.44 4.09
CA GLN A 249 -40.66 15.13 3.78
C GLN A 249 -39.59 14.19 3.20
N ILE A 250 -39.56 12.95 3.70
CA ILE A 250 -38.69 11.87 3.20
C ILE A 250 -39.39 11.17 2.04
N ILE A 251 -38.74 11.12 0.88
CA ILE A 251 -39.26 10.49 -0.34
C ILE A 251 -38.25 9.52 -0.96
N LYS A 252 -38.75 8.50 -1.66
CA LYS A 252 -37.95 7.60 -2.50
C LYS A 252 -37.80 8.17 -3.89
N VAL A 253 -36.56 8.27 -4.36
CA VAL A 253 -36.24 8.83 -5.68
C VAL A 253 -35.20 7.97 -6.39
N LYS A 254 -35.38 7.77 -7.70
CA LYS A 254 -34.41 7.09 -8.55
C LYS A 254 -33.52 8.12 -9.24
N VAL A 255 -32.22 7.85 -9.28
CA VAL A 255 -31.25 8.68 -10.01
C VAL A 255 -31.36 8.38 -11.49
N LEU A 256 -31.64 9.39 -12.31
CA LEU A 256 -31.74 9.25 -13.76
C LEU A 256 -30.40 9.52 -14.45
N GLU A 257 -29.78 10.65 -14.12
CA GLU A 257 -28.56 11.13 -14.75
C GLU A 257 -27.80 12.01 -13.76
N THR A 258 -26.50 12.17 -14.00
CA THR A 258 -25.65 13.12 -13.30
C THR A 258 -25.06 14.08 -14.33
N ASP A 259 -25.27 15.37 -14.15
CA ASP A 259 -24.73 16.42 -15.04
C ASP A 259 -23.23 16.66 -14.75
N GLU A 260 -22.47 17.20 -15.72
CA GLU A 260 -21.03 17.48 -15.62
C GLU A 260 -20.69 18.44 -14.46
N LYS A 261 -21.68 19.22 -14.00
CA LYS A 261 -21.57 20.12 -12.84
C LYS A 261 -21.89 19.44 -11.50
N GLY A 262 -22.02 18.11 -11.48
CA GLY A 262 -22.30 17.32 -10.26
C GLY A 262 -23.75 17.37 -9.78
N ARG A 263 -24.68 17.93 -10.58
CA ARG A 263 -26.11 17.96 -10.24
C ARG A 263 -26.77 16.64 -10.62
N VAL A 264 -27.40 15.99 -9.65
CA VAL A 264 -28.09 14.72 -9.86
C VAL A 264 -29.54 14.98 -10.26
N LYS A 265 -29.99 14.43 -11.40
CA LYS A 265 -31.41 14.45 -11.79
C LYS A 265 -32.13 13.26 -11.18
N LEU A 266 -33.23 13.55 -10.50
CA LEU A 266 -34.03 12.56 -9.78
C LEU A 266 -35.40 12.34 -10.43
N SER A 267 -35.96 11.16 -10.22
CA SER A 267 -37.31 10.83 -10.62
C SER A 267 -38.02 9.97 -9.58
N MET A 268 -39.21 10.43 -9.19
CA MET A 268 -40.17 9.67 -8.38
C MET A 268 -41.09 8.86 -9.30
N LYS A 269 -41.42 9.41 -10.48
CA LYS A 269 -42.19 8.76 -11.54
C LYS A 269 -41.59 7.43 -11.99
N ALA A 270 -40.27 7.30 -12.02
CA ALA A 270 -39.59 6.07 -12.41
C ALA A 270 -39.81 4.89 -11.42
N LEU A 271 -40.37 5.17 -10.25
CA LEU A 271 -40.73 4.18 -9.22
C LEU A 271 -42.24 3.91 -9.16
N LEU A 272 -43.05 4.73 -9.84
CA LEU A 272 -44.50 4.54 -9.92
C LEU A 272 -44.82 3.62 -11.09
N ASP A 273 -45.57 2.56 -10.84
CA ASP A 273 -46.07 1.67 -11.89
C ASP A 273 -46.76 2.49 -12.98
N ARG A 274 -46.41 2.20 -14.25
CA ARG A 274 -47.08 2.85 -15.38
C ARG A 274 -48.57 2.53 -15.27
N PRO A 275 -49.47 3.54 -15.25
CA PRO A 275 -50.89 3.26 -15.34
C PRO A 275 -51.11 2.44 -16.62
N ALA A 276 -51.73 1.27 -16.47
CA ALA A 276 -52.03 0.39 -17.59
C ALA A 276 -52.70 1.22 -18.68
N HIS A 277 -52.13 1.18 -19.89
CA HIS A 277 -52.71 1.84 -21.04
C HIS A 277 -54.03 1.12 -21.33
N ASN A 278 -55.11 1.65 -20.77
CA ASN A 278 -56.43 1.16 -21.04
C ASN A 278 -56.95 1.94 -22.24
N GLN A 279 -57.36 1.16 -23.23
CA GLN A 279 -58.26 1.47 -24.35
C GLN A 279 -57.57 1.90 -25.66
N GLY A 280 -57.92 1.31 -26.81
CA GLY A 280 -59.08 0.45 -27.08
C GLY A 280 -58.96 -0.32 -28.38
#